data_AF-A0A348YZE4-F1
#
_entry.id   AF-A0A348YZE4-F1
#
_cell.length_a   1.000
_cell.length_b   1.000
_cell.length_c   1.000
_cell.angle_alpha   90.00
_cell.angle_beta   90.00
_cell.angle_gamma   90.00
#
_symmetry.space_group_name_H-M   'P 1'
#
loop_
_entity.id
_entity.type
_entity.pdbx_description
1 polymer ?
#
loop_
_entity_poly.entity_id
_entity_poly.type
_entity_poly.pdbx_seq_one_letter_code
_entity_poly.pdbx_strand_id
1 'polypeptide(L)'
;MNIITYYIWKNRKIKVKIMFNLILLIIMSPYTALFTGVYTTYRVIKMREEIQKNSWNMGLVLLFLWSLLAGLLNKSIMSAAVSIVFFLYFTISVVLQNYCKTEEKLEIICNYLIKFSIFSGIVGIIEKVTFAYFPMELWKKFLGVPLEVSTNHRIFSTFGNPNIAGDWFAIMMIMAIYYASNSKSIKVKLSYYSATALFLINLCLTGSRGVFIGFMFGLVSLLLLKIKRNKSDIIIIISILLVIGIVGFTPPKVSDISQEITGHQIERSFDTREEIWLGSLRMIEEKPLTGWGMLGTIEHGNEFSRYSRVINHSHNIWLSLLTSLGVIGLLIYLYIRANIYKDLIYLYKSGYSSVALLMAIQVVVLVHGVIDFTIITPQIGILFIGSSSIVTALAKESVSVFSKRRSIAV
;
A
#
# COMPACT_ATOMS: atom_id res chain seq x y z
N MET A 1 -32.36 -28.30 -4.41
CA MET A 1 -30.91 -28.03 -4.37
C MET A 1 -30.26 -29.08 -3.49
N ASN A 2 -29.41 -29.98 -4.02
CA ASN A 2 -28.84 -31.09 -3.25
C ASN A 2 -28.00 -30.59 -2.05
N ILE A 3 -27.94 -31.38 -0.98
CA ILE A 3 -27.25 -31.06 0.29
C ILE A 3 -25.79 -30.67 0.06
N ILE A 4 -25.09 -31.36 -0.84
CA ILE A 4 -23.71 -31.06 -1.22
C ILE A 4 -23.61 -29.68 -1.88
N THR A 5 -24.52 -29.35 -2.81
CA THR A 5 -24.59 -28.05 -3.48
C THR A 5 -24.90 -26.93 -2.48
N TYR A 6 -25.80 -27.18 -1.52
CA TYR A 6 -26.11 -26.25 -0.43
C TYR A 6 -24.91 -26.02 0.49
N TYR A 7 -24.18 -27.07 0.86
CA TYR A 7 -23.00 -26.96 1.71
C TYR A 7 -21.85 -26.21 1.04
N ILE A 8 -21.57 -26.50 -0.24
CA ILE A 8 -20.58 -25.78 -1.05
C ILE A 8 -20.96 -24.30 -1.18
N TRP A 9 -22.24 -24.01 -1.43
CA TRP A 9 -22.74 -22.64 -1.52
C TRP A 9 -22.63 -21.88 -0.19
N LYS A 10 -23.00 -22.51 0.93
CA LYS A 10 -22.88 -21.95 2.28
C LYS A 10 -21.42 -21.66 2.63
N ASN A 11 -20.51 -22.58 2.33
CA ASN A 11 -19.07 -22.39 2.54
C ASN A 11 -18.49 -21.26 1.68
N ARG A 12 -18.93 -21.11 0.42
CA ARG A 12 -18.56 -19.98 -0.43
C ARG A 12 -19.02 -18.64 0.17
N LYS A 13 -20.28 -18.55 0.63
CA LYS A 13 -20.80 -17.34 1.29
C LYS A 13 -20.03 -16.97 2.56
N ILE A 14 -19.68 -17.95 3.39
CA ILE A 14 -18.91 -17.74 4.63
C ILE A 14 -17.52 -17.17 4.30
N LYS A 15 -16.80 -17.78 3.34
CA LYS A 15 -15.46 -17.28 2.95
C LYS A 15 -15.50 -15.86 2.39
N VAL A 16 -16.54 -15.50 1.63
CA VAL A 16 -16.73 -14.13 1.13
C VAL A 16 -17.02 -13.16 2.27
N LYS A 17 -17.87 -13.52 3.22
CA LYS A 17 -18.18 -12.70 4.41
C LYS A 17 -16.95 -12.43 5.28
N ILE A 18 -16.09 -13.44 5.46
CA ILE A 18 -14.82 -13.28 6.19
C ILE A 18 -13.93 -12.26 5.47
N MET A 19 -13.76 -12.40 4.15
CA MET A 19 -12.93 -11.46 3.38
C MET A 19 -13.47 -10.03 3.45
N PHE A 20 -14.79 -9.86 3.36
CA PHE A 20 -15.47 -8.58 3.54
C PHE A 20 -15.11 -7.93 4.89
N ASN A 21 -15.20 -8.67 5.99
CA ASN A 21 -14.87 -8.15 7.32
C ASN A 21 -13.39 -7.72 7.43
N LEU A 22 -12.47 -8.51 6.86
CA LEU A 22 -11.04 -8.16 6.88
C LEU A 22 -10.75 -6.89 6.10
N ILE A 23 -11.37 -6.72 4.92
CA ILE A 23 -11.21 -5.50 4.13
C ILE A 23 -11.74 -4.28 4.88
N LEU A 24 -12.90 -4.42 5.55
CA LEU A 24 -13.46 -3.34 6.35
C LEU A 24 -12.50 -2.92 7.48
N LEU A 25 -11.92 -3.88 8.20
CA LEU A 25 -10.94 -3.61 9.26
C LEU A 25 -9.71 -2.85 8.73
N ILE A 26 -9.24 -3.14 7.52
CA ILE A 26 -8.11 -2.44 6.92
C ILE A 26 -8.45 -0.97 6.65
N ILE A 27 -9.65 -0.68 6.17
CA ILE A 27 -10.05 0.66 5.71
C ILE A 27 -10.39 1.60 6.87
N MET A 28 -10.95 1.06 7.96
CA MET A 28 -11.45 1.89 9.06
C MET A 28 -10.36 2.67 9.80
N SER A 29 -9.18 2.08 9.99
CA SER A 29 -8.08 2.69 10.76
C SER A 29 -6.78 1.87 10.66
N PRO A 30 -5.60 2.49 10.83
CA PRO A 30 -4.34 1.75 10.96
C PRO A 30 -4.37 0.73 12.11
N TYR A 31 -5.04 1.07 13.21
CA TYR A 31 -5.12 0.20 14.39
C TYR A 31 -6.00 -1.01 14.12
N THR A 32 -7.15 -0.83 13.45
CA THR A 32 -8.04 -1.94 13.13
C THR A 32 -7.45 -2.87 12.08
N ALA A 33 -6.59 -2.35 11.19
CA ALA A 33 -5.88 -3.14 10.20
C ALA A 33 -4.93 -4.19 10.84
N LEU A 34 -4.39 -3.94 12.04
CA LEU A 34 -3.58 -4.92 12.77
C LEU A 34 -4.39 -6.15 13.19
N PHE A 35 -5.69 -6.01 13.49
CA PHE A 35 -6.55 -7.14 13.81
C PHE A 35 -6.72 -8.11 12.64
N THR A 36 -6.54 -7.65 11.39
CA THR A 36 -6.48 -8.54 10.22
C THR A 36 -5.30 -9.51 10.32
N GLY A 37 -4.14 -9.04 10.79
CA GLY A 37 -2.98 -9.89 11.06
C GLY A 37 -3.25 -10.91 12.16
N VAL A 38 -3.85 -10.47 13.27
CA VAL A 38 -4.19 -11.34 14.41
C VAL A 38 -5.19 -12.43 14.00
N TYR A 39 -6.26 -12.05 13.29
CA TYR A 39 -7.26 -13.01 12.84
C TYR A 39 -6.71 -14.00 11.81
N THR A 40 -5.87 -13.55 10.88
CA THR A 40 -5.24 -14.47 9.91
C THR A 40 -4.24 -15.40 10.59
N THR A 41 -3.52 -14.94 11.62
CA THR A 41 -2.68 -15.79 12.48
C THR A 41 -3.51 -16.89 13.15
N TYR A 42 -4.65 -16.52 13.76
CA TYR A 42 -5.58 -17.50 14.33
C TYR A 42 -6.02 -18.54 13.29
N ARG A 43 -6.34 -18.13 12.06
CA ARG A 43 -6.72 -19.07 10.99
C ARG A 43 -5.57 -20.00 10.60
N VAL A 44 -4.36 -19.48 10.43
CA VAL A 44 -3.20 -20.31 10.08
C VAL A 44 -2.93 -21.36 11.15
N ILE A 45 -2.96 -20.97 12.43
CA ILE A 45 -2.64 -21.87 13.55
C ILE A 45 -3.79 -22.83 13.87
N LYS A 46 -5.02 -22.32 14.05
CA LYS A 46 -6.17 -23.11 14.55
C LYS A 46 -6.97 -23.77 13.44
N MET A 47 -7.13 -23.10 12.29
CA MET A 47 -7.85 -23.67 11.14
C MET A 47 -6.92 -24.44 10.19
N ARG A 48 -5.62 -24.50 10.50
CA ARG A 48 -4.59 -25.24 9.73
C ARG A 48 -4.62 -24.92 8.24
N GLU A 49 -4.63 -23.62 7.91
CA GLU A 49 -4.52 -23.18 6.52
C GLU A 49 -3.27 -23.76 5.86
N GLU A 50 -3.41 -24.23 4.61
CA GLU A 50 -2.30 -24.80 3.85
C GLU A 50 -1.24 -23.72 3.60
N ILE A 51 -0.02 -23.92 4.11
CA ILE A 51 1.09 -23.00 3.90
C ILE A 51 1.77 -23.37 2.57
N GLN A 52 1.67 -22.48 1.59
CA GLN A 52 2.30 -22.68 0.30
C GLN A 52 3.80 -22.40 0.41
N LYS A 53 4.63 -23.39 0.05
CA LYS A 53 6.09 -23.21 -0.05
C LYS A 53 6.41 -22.43 -1.33
N ASN A 54 6.62 -21.13 -1.20
CA ASN A 54 7.06 -20.25 -2.27
C ASN A 54 8.08 -19.23 -1.73
N SER A 55 8.84 -18.61 -2.65
CA SER A 55 9.89 -17.64 -2.29
C SER A 55 9.37 -16.45 -1.49
N TRP A 56 8.12 -16.05 -1.72
CA TRP A 56 7.46 -14.94 -1.04
C TRP A 56 7.23 -15.24 0.45
N ASN A 57 6.56 -16.34 0.77
CA ASN A 57 6.31 -16.77 2.14
C ASN A 57 7.62 -17.06 2.89
N MET A 58 8.56 -17.73 2.22
CA MET A 58 9.88 -18.01 2.80
C MET A 58 10.61 -16.72 3.16
N GLY A 59 10.61 -15.73 2.26
CA GLY A 59 11.29 -14.48 2.56
C GLY A 59 10.58 -13.60 3.58
N LEU A 60 9.25 -13.65 3.71
CA LEU A 60 8.55 -13.00 4.84
C LEU A 60 8.93 -13.63 6.18
N VAL A 61 9.07 -14.96 6.25
CA VAL A 61 9.58 -15.64 7.44
C VAL A 61 11.04 -15.27 7.71
N LEU A 62 11.88 -15.22 6.68
CA LEU A 62 13.28 -14.77 6.83
C LEU A 62 13.38 -13.32 7.29
N LEU A 63 12.55 -12.40 6.77
CA LEU A 63 12.49 -11.01 7.23
C LEU A 63 12.03 -10.93 8.68
N PHE A 64 11.06 -11.75 9.10
CA PHE A 64 10.65 -11.83 10.50
C PHE A 64 11.81 -12.25 11.40
N LEU A 65 12.45 -13.39 11.09
CA LEU A 65 13.57 -13.90 11.89
C LEU A 65 14.75 -12.94 11.92
N TRP A 66 15.07 -12.32 10.78
CA TRP A 66 16.15 -11.34 10.67
C TRP A 66 15.84 -10.06 11.44
N SER A 67 14.62 -9.53 11.32
CA SER A 67 14.17 -8.33 12.04
C SER A 67 14.17 -8.56 13.56
N LEU A 68 13.74 -9.74 14.01
CA LEU A 68 13.80 -10.13 15.41
C LEU A 68 15.26 -10.18 15.89
N LEU A 69 16.14 -10.85 15.15
CA LEU A 69 17.56 -10.93 15.48
C LEU A 69 18.21 -9.54 15.50
N ALA A 70 17.93 -8.68 14.52
CA ALA A 70 18.44 -7.31 14.48
C ALA A 70 17.99 -6.50 15.72
N GLY A 71 16.74 -6.63 16.15
CA GLY A 71 16.25 -6.01 17.39
C GLY A 71 17.00 -6.51 18.63
N LEU A 72 17.21 -7.82 18.74
CA LEU A 72 17.94 -8.45 19.84
C LEU A 72 19.43 -8.05 19.87
N LEU A 73 20.11 -8.03 18.71
CA LEU A 73 21.50 -7.59 18.58
C LEU A 73 21.68 -6.12 19.00
N ASN A 74 20.69 -5.28 18.70
CA ASN A 74 20.65 -3.89 19.12
C ASN A 74 20.16 -3.69 20.56
N LYS A 75 19.86 -4.76 21.29
CA LYS A 75 19.27 -4.72 22.65
C LYS A 75 17.98 -3.89 22.75
N SER A 76 17.27 -3.72 21.63
CA SER A 76 16.00 -3.00 21.58
C SER A 76 14.84 -3.98 21.66
N ILE A 77 14.19 -4.00 22.83
CA ILE A 77 12.97 -4.79 23.06
C ILE A 77 11.86 -4.35 22.11
N MET A 78 11.75 -3.04 21.85
CA MET A 78 10.71 -2.49 21.00
C MET A 78 10.92 -2.88 19.53
N SER A 79 12.15 -2.78 19.01
CA SER A 79 12.48 -3.26 17.66
C SER A 79 12.25 -4.77 17.51
N ALA A 80 12.65 -5.56 18.53
CA ALA A 80 12.39 -6.99 18.55
C ALA A 80 10.88 -7.30 18.55
N ALA A 81 10.07 -6.57 19.31
CA ALA A 81 8.62 -6.72 19.33
C ALA A 81 7.98 -6.37 17.99
N VAL A 82 8.40 -5.27 17.34
CA VAL A 82 7.86 -4.83 16.04
C VAL A 82 8.16 -5.81 14.91
N SER A 83 9.18 -6.67 15.04
CA SER A 83 9.44 -7.75 14.08
C SER A 83 8.20 -8.61 13.79
N ILE A 84 7.29 -8.76 14.76
CA ILE A 84 6.03 -9.51 14.63
C ILE A 84 5.19 -9.06 13.42
N VAL A 85 5.33 -7.80 12.97
CA VAL A 85 4.62 -7.29 11.80
C VAL A 85 4.93 -8.12 10.54
N PHE A 86 6.18 -8.55 10.34
CA PHE A 86 6.53 -9.44 9.22
C PHE A 86 5.87 -10.81 9.34
N PHE A 87 5.72 -11.33 10.55
CA PHE A 87 4.99 -12.57 10.81
C PHE A 87 3.49 -12.40 10.53
N LEU A 88 2.88 -11.29 10.94
CA LEU A 88 1.48 -10.96 10.61
C LEU A 88 1.29 -10.84 9.08
N TYR A 89 2.23 -10.25 8.36
CA TYR A 89 2.21 -10.19 6.89
C TYR A 89 2.33 -11.58 6.25
N PHE A 90 3.16 -12.47 6.82
CA PHE A 90 3.23 -13.86 6.40
C PHE A 90 1.88 -14.57 6.56
N THR A 91 1.19 -14.43 7.71
CA THR A 91 -0.11 -15.10 7.92
C THR A 91 -1.20 -14.54 7.02
N ILE A 92 -1.20 -13.22 6.77
CA ILE A 92 -2.08 -12.59 5.78
C ILE A 92 -1.81 -13.16 4.38
N SER A 93 -0.54 -13.31 4.01
CA SER A 93 -0.13 -13.86 2.72
C SER A 93 -0.68 -15.27 2.50
N VAL A 94 -0.52 -16.16 3.48
CA VAL A 94 -1.04 -17.54 3.44
C VAL A 94 -2.55 -17.57 3.21
N VAL A 95 -3.31 -16.79 4.00
CA VAL A 95 -4.78 -16.74 3.87
C VAL A 95 -5.20 -16.20 2.50
N LEU A 96 -4.52 -15.18 1.98
CA LEU A 96 -4.80 -14.63 0.66
C LEU A 96 -4.46 -15.60 -0.47
N GLN A 97 -3.33 -16.30 -0.39
CA GLN A 97 -2.94 -17.31 -1.38
C GLN A 97 -3.93 -18.48 -1.45
N ASN A 98 -4.52 -18.87 -0.32
CA ASN A 98 -5.52 -19.94 -0.28
C ASN A 98 -6.90 -19.47 -0.74
N TYR A 99 -7.22 -18.18 -0.59
CA TYR A 99 -8.49 -17.61 -1.00
C TYR A 99 -8.53 -17.19 -2.47
N CYS A 100 -7.48 -16.50 -2.93
CA CYS A 100 -7.43 -15.82 -4.24
C CYS A 100 -6.67 -16.66 -5.27
N LYS A 101 -7.34 -17.71 -5.76
CA LYS A 101 -6.78 -18.65 -6.76
C LYS A 101 -7.18 -18.33 -8.20
N THR A 102 -8.08 -17.36 -8.40
CA THR A 102 -8.65 -17.02 -9.71
C THR A 102 -8.80 -15.50 -9.85
N GLU A 103 -8.81 -15.00 -11.09
CA GLU A 103 -9.05 -13.57 -11.38
C GLU A 103 -10.42 -13.10 -10.87
N GLU A 104 -11.44 -13.96 -10.87
CA GLU A 104 -12.76 -13.67 -10.29
C GLU A 104 -12.67 -13.35 -8.78
N LYS A 105 -11.82 -14.07 -8.04
CA LYS A 105 -11.62 -13.80 -6.60
C LYS A 105 -10.87 -12.50 -6.36
N LEU A 106 -9.91 -12.18 -7.22
CA LEU A 106 -9.23 -10.88 -7.20
C LEU A 106 -10.23 -9.75 -7.46
N GLU A 107 -11.12 -9.91 -8.44
CA GLU A 107 -12.18 -8.94 -8.73
C GLU A 107 -13.10 -8.71 -7.53
N ILE A 108 -13.53 -9.76 -6.83
CA ILE A 108 -14.34 -9.63 -5.62
C ILE A 108 -13.61 -8.82 -4.54
N ILE A 109 -12.32 -9.08 -4.30
CA ILE A 109 -11.51 -8.35 -3.31
C ILE A 109 -11.40 -6.88 -3.69
N CYS A 110 -11.00 -6.58 -4.94
CA CYS A 110 -10.87 -5.20 -5.42
C CYS A 110 -12.20 -4.45 -5.38
N ASN A 111 -13.31 -5.11 -5.69
CA ASN A 111 -14.63 -4.49 -5.63
C ASN A 111 -15.04 -4.10 -4.21
N TYR A 112 -14.73 -4.92 -3.21
CA TYR A 112 -14.97 -4.54 -1.82
C TYR A 112 -14.03 -3.43 -1.36
N LEU A 113 -12.75 -3.49 -1.73
CA LEU A 113 -11.79 -2.41 -1.45
C LEU A 113 -12.29 -1.06 -1.98
N ILE A 114 -12.68 -0.99 -3.25
CA ILE A 114 -13.22 0.24 -3.86
C ILE A 114 -14.49 0.69 -3.12
N LYS A 115 -15.47 -0.20 -2.94
CA LYS A 115 -16.77 0.15 -2.34
C LYS A 115 -16.63 0.71 -0.94
N PHE A 116 -15.80 0.10 -0.11
CA PHE A 116 -15.57 0.59 1.24
C PHE A 116 -14.69 1.83 1.26
N SER A 117 -13.76 1.99 0.31
CA SER A 117 -12.95 3.20 0.23
C SER A 117 -13.76 4.44 -0.14
N ILE A 118 -14.96 4.29 -0.71
CA ILE A 118 -15.91 5.41 -0.90
C ILE A 118 -16.21 6.07 0.45
N PHE A 119 -16.37 5.29 1.53
CA PHE A 119 -16.56 5.85 2.87
C PHE A 119 -15.37 6.73 3.27
N SER A 120 -14.13 6.24 3.14
CA SER A 120 -12.94 7.05 3.41
C SER A 120 -12.86 8.30 2.52
N GLY A 121 -13.26 8.20 1.25
CA GLY A 121 -13.32 9.35 0.34
C GLY A 121 -14.34 10.41 0.77
N ILE A 122 -15.48 9.99 1.32
CA ILE A 122 -16.48 10.91 1.88
C ILE A 122 -15.94 11.53 3.18
N VAL A 123 -15.34 10.73 4.06
CA VAL A 123 -14.71 11.22 5.30
C VAL A 123 -13.65 12.28 5.00
N GLY A 124 -12.81 12.09 3.98
CA GLY A 124 -11.79 13.06 3.59
C GLY A 124 -12.36 14.38 3.07
N ILE A 125 -13.49 14.35 2.35
CA ILE A 125 -14.19 15.58 1.94
C ILE A 125 -14.79 16.29 3.15
N ILE A 126 -15.46 15.54 4.05
CA ILE A 126 -16.02 16.09 5.29
C ILE A 126 -14.91 16.74 6.11
N GLU A 127 -13.78 16.07 6.28
CA GLU A 127 -12.62 16.60 6.99
C GLU A 127 -12.16 17.93 6.40
N LYS A 128 -12.03 18.03 5.07
CA LYS A 128 -11.63 19.29 4.40
C LYS A 128 -12.65 20.40 4.61
N VAL A 129 -13.94 20.10 4.47
CA VAL A 129 -15.03 21.06 4.65
C VAL A 129 -15.09 21.54 6.09
N THR A 130 -15.04 20.62 7.06
CA THR A 130 -15.01 20.95 8.49
C THR A 130 -13.83 21.85 8.82
N PHE A 131 -12.64 21.56 8.28
CA PHE A 131 -11.48 22.41 8.49
C PHE A 131 -11.63 23.81 7.90
N ALA A 132 -12.31 23.95 6.76
CA ALA A 132 -12.55 25.25 6.14
C ALA A 132 -13.46 26.16 6.99
N TYR A 133 -14.39 25.59 7.76
CA TYR A 133 -15.25 26.34 8.70
C TYR A 133 -14.65 26.45 10.11
N PHE A 134 -13.91 25.44 10.53
CA PHE A 134 -13.24 25.36 11.82
C PHE A 134 -11.76 25.03 11.57
N PRO A 135 -10.87 26.04 11.45
CA PRO A 135 -9.44 25.84 11.14
C PRO A 135 -8.65 25.32 12.36
N MET A 136 -9.24 24.36 13.06
CA MET A 136 -8.72 23.69 14.23
C MET A 136 -8.94 22.20 14.01
N GLU A 137 -7.91 21.40 14.26
CA GLU A 137 -8.02 19.95 14.22
C GLU A 137 -8.79 19.45 15.45
N LEU A 138 -10.12 19.51 15.40
CA LEU A 138 -11.00 19.17 16.54
C LEU A 138 -10.73 17.77 17.10
N TRP A 139 -10.21 16.83 16.29
CA TRP A 139 -9.79 15.51 16.74
C TRP A 139 -8.59 15.55 17.71
N LYS A 140 -7.66 16.50 17.58
CA LYS A 140 -6.55 16.71 18.53
C LYS A 140 -7.05 17.02 19.94
N LYS A 141 -8.17 17.75 20.05
CA LYS A 141 -8.83 18.03 21.33
C LYS A 141 -9.25 16.74 22.05
N PHE A 142 -9.78 15.76 21.33
CA PHE A 142 -10.19 14.47 21.89
C PHE A 142 -9.00 13.64 22.39
N LEU A 143 -7.79 13.88 21.85
CA LEU A 143 -6.55 13.20 22.24
C LEU A 143 -5.69 14.00 23.24
N GLY A 144 -6.19 15.14 23.74
CA GLY A 144 -5.44 16.01 24.66
C GLY A 144 -4.22 16.68 24.02
N VAL A 145 -4.14 16.72 22.69
CA VAL A 145 -3.06 17.40 21.95
C VAL A 145 -3.43 18.88 21.81
N PRO A 146 -2.50 19.82 22.03
CA PRO A 146 -2.74 21.25 21.85
C PRO A 146 -3.34 21.55 20.48
N LEU A 147 -4.38 22.39 20.46
CA LEU A 147 -5.01 22.82 19.22
C LEU A 147 -4.15 23.88 18.56
N GLU A 148 -3.56 23.54 17.43
CA GLU A 148 -2.83 24.48 16.58
C GLU A 148 -3.76 24.99 15.49
N VAL A 149 -3.76 26.31 15.27
CA VAL A 149 -4.46 26.93 14.13
C VAL A 149 -3.57 26.77 12.91
N SER A 150 -4.01 25.98 11.93
CA SER A 150 -3.30 25.81 10.66
C SER A 150 -4.09 26.50 9.55
N THR A 151 -3.40 27.20 8.66
CA THR A 151 -4.00 27.86 7.50
C THR A 151 -4.08 26.94 6.28
N ASN A 152 -3.43 25.77 6.31
CA ASN A 152 -3.36 24.86 5.18
C ASN A 152 -3.46 23.38 5.63
N HIS A 153 -4.69 22.86 5.67
CA HIS A 153 -4.96 21.48 6.06
C HIS A 153 -4.87 20.49 4.90
N ARG A 154 -4.03 19.48 5.05
CA ARG A 154 -3.94 18.30 4.17
C ARG A 154 -4.79 17.20 4.79
N ILE A 155 -5.65 16.56 4.01
CA ILE A 155 -6.55 15.55 4.57
C ILE A 155 -5.82 14.25 4.93
N PHE A 156 -6.24 13.61 6.01
CA PHE A 156 -5.73 12.30 6.45
C PHE A 156 -6.75 11.18 6.24
N SER A 157 -8.05 11.52 6.20
CA SER A 157 -9.17 10.57 6.16
C SER A 157 -9.00 9.48 7.24
N THR A 158 -9.33 8.22 6.95
CA THR A 158 -9.21 7.08 7.87
C THR A 158 -7.77 6.56 7.99
N PHE A 159 -6.77 7.26 7.43
CA PHE A 159 -5.40 6.75 7.28
C PHE A 159 -4.38 7.42 8.22
N GLY A 160 -4.73 8.55 8.84
CA GLY A 160 -3.90 9.23 9.84
C GLY A 160 -2.64 9.93 9.30
N ASN A 161 -2.42 9.89 7.98
CA ASN A 161 -1.32 10.57 7.32
C ASN A 161 -1.70 10.86 5.85
N PRO A 162 -1.35 12.04 5.31
CA PRO A 162 -1.82 12.45 3.99
C PRO A 162 -1.13 11.67 2.86
N ASN A 163 0.11 11.22 3.06
CA ASN A 163 0.82 10.42 2.07
C ASN A 163 0.27 8.98 2.00
N ILE A 164 -0.10 8.41 3.15
CA ILE A 164 -0.80 7.11 3.23
C ILE A 164 -2.17 7.20 2.59
N ALA A 165 -2.95 8.23 2.92
CA ALA A 165 -4.25 8.48 2.31
C ALA A 165 -4.13 8.62 0.78
N GLY A 166 -3.14 9.38 0.32
CA GLY A 166 -2.85 9.54 -1.09
C GLY A 166 -2.58 8.20 -1.76
N ASP A 167 -1.64 7.40 -1.24
CA ASP A 167 -1.32 6.07 -1.81
C ASP A 167 -2.56 5.18 -1.89
N TRP A 168 -3.37 5.19 -0.83
CA TRP A 168 -4.60 4.42 -0.80
C TRP A 168 -5.54 4.82 -1.93
N PHE A 169 -5.84 6.13 -2.07
CA PHE A 169 -6.72 6.63 -3.13
C PHE A 169 -6.14 6.39 -4.53
N ALA A 170 -4.83 6.55 -4.72
CA ALA A 170 -4.15 6.25 -5.97
C ALA A 170 -4.30 4.76 -6.37
N ILE A 171 -4.11 3.84 -5.41
CA ILE A 171 -4.29 2.40 -5.65
C ILE A 171 -5.77 2.08 -5.98
N MET A 172 -6.72 2.68 -5.27
CA MET A 172 -8.15 2.49 -5.57
C MET A 172 -8.52 3.02 -6.95
N MET A 173 -7.94 4.14 -7.39
CA MET A 173 -8.12 4.66 -8.75
C MET A 173 -7.59 3.68 -9.80
N ILE A 174 -6.40 3.12 -9.61
CA ILE A 174 -5.83 2.10 -10.51
C ILE A 174 -6.77 0.89 -10.63
N MET A 175 -7.31 0.40 -9.50
CA MET A 175 -8.29 -0.70 -9.51
C MET A 175 -9.57 -0.31 -10.24
N ALA A 176 -10.15 0.86 -9.93
CA ALA A 176 -11.40 1.32 -10.53
C ALA A 176 -11.27 1.53 -12.05
N ILE A 177 -10.17 2.14 -12.51
CA ILE A 177 -9.86 2.34 -13.94
C ILE A 177 -9.72 0.98 -14.65
N TYR A 178 -9.04 0.01 -14.04
CA TYR A 178 -8.88 -1.34 -14.60
C TYR A 178 -10.22 -2.06 -14.79
N TYR A 179 -11.10 -2.07 -13.78
CA TYR A 179 -12.40 -2.75 -13.90
C TYR A 179 -13.40 -1.98 -14.78
N ALA A 180 -13.38 -0.64 -14.76
CA ALA A 180 -14.14 0.18 -15.71
C ALA A 180 -13.78 -0.17 -17.16
N SER A 181 -12.48 -0.28 -17.42
CA SER A 181 -11.90 -0.62 -18.72
C SER A 181 -12.33 -1.99 -19.24
N ASN A 182 -12.50 -2.97 -18.36
CA ASN A 182 -12.83 -4.35 -18.72
C ASN A 182 -14.35 -4.63 -18.73
N SER A 183 -15.16 -3.75 -18.14
CA SER A 183 -16.60 -3.90 -18.12
C SER A 183 -17.24 -3.58 -19.48
N LYS A 184 -18.30 -4.29 -19.85
CA LYS A 184 -19.16 -3.95 -21.01
C LYS A 184 -20.37 -3.09 -20.64
N SER A 185 -20.77 -3.08 -19.36
CA SER A 185 -21.97 -2.38 -18.90
C SER A 185 -21.68 -0.91 -18.63
N ILE A 186 -22.40 -0.01 -19.30
CA ILE A 186 -22.25 1.44 -19.11
C ILE A 186 -22.53 1.88 -17.67
N LYS A 187 -23.51 1.26 -17.01
CA LYS A 187 -23.85 1.55 -15.59
C LYS A 187 -22.68 1.20 -14.67
N VAL A 188 -22.04 0.06 -14.91
CA VAL A 188 -20.88 -0.40 -14.14
C VAL A 188 -19.67 0.51 -14.40
N LYS A 189 -19.42 0.88 -15.66
CA LYS A 189 -18.36 1.85 -16.01
C LYS A 189 -18.55 3.18 -15.28
N LEU A 190 -19.78 3.73 -15.34
CA LEU A 190 -20.11 5.00 -14.72
C LEU A 190 -19.86 4.93 -13.20
N SER A 191 -20.25 3.84 -12.54
CA SER A 191 -19.99 3.65 -11.11
C SER A 191 -18.49 3.68 -10.76
N TYR A 192 -17.64 2.99 -11.52
CA TYR A 192 -16.18 3.04 -11.29
C TYR A 192 -15.57 4.40 -11.63
N TYR A 193 -16.05 5.09 -12.67
CA TYR A 193 -15.57 6.44 -12.99
C TYR A 193 -15.98 7.46 -11.94
N SER A 194 -17.20 7.37 -11.39
CA SER A 194 -17.62 8.19 -10.25
C SER A 194 -16.75 7.94 -9.02
N ALA A 195 -16.42 6.68 -8.71
CA ALA A 195 -15.48 6.35 -7.64
C ALA A 195 -14.07 6.91 -7.91
N THR A 196 -13.59 6.81 -9.16
CA THR A 196 -12.29 7.38 -9.58
C THR A 196 -12.26 8.89 -9.40
N ALA A 197 -13.33 9.60 -9.77
CA ALA A 197 -13.44 11.05 -9.57
C ALA A 197 -13.42 11.42 -8.08
N LEU A 198 -14.15 10.69 -7.24
CA LEU A 198 -14.12 10.87 -5.78
C LEU A 198 -12.70 10.70 -5.22
N PHE A 199 -11.99 9.66 -5.64
CA PHE A 199 -10.63 9.38 -5.19
C PHE A 199 -9.62 10.39 -5.72
N LEU A 200 -9.81 10.89 -6.94
CA LEU A 200 -8.98 11.97 -7.50
C LEU A 200 -9.12 13.26 -6.69
N ILE A 201 -10.36 13.64 -6.33
CA ILE A 201 -10.60 14.81 -5.46
C ILE A 201 -9.83 14.64 -4.15
N ASN A 202 -9.98 13.48 -3.50
CA ASN A 202 -9.29 13.21 -2.23
C ASN A 202 -7.77 13.21 -2.41
N LEU A 203 -7.23 12.59 -3.46
CA LEU A 203 -5.80 12.62 -3.77
C LEU A 203 -5.29 14.06 -3.88
N CYS A 204 -6.01 14.95 -4.57
CA CYS A 204 -5.68 16.38 -4.61
C CYS A 204 -5.70 17.03 -3.22
N LEU A 205 -6.72 16.73 -2.41
CA LEU A 205 -6.85 17.26 -1.05
C LEU A 205 -5.75 16.77 -0.08
N THR A 206 -5.13 15.63 -0.35
CA THR A 206 -3.97 15.17 0.45
C THR A 206 -2.73 16.01 0.20
N GLY A 207 -2.66 16.73 -0.92
CA GLY A 207 -1.48 17.50 -1.32
C GLY A 207 -0.19 16.69 -1.48
N SER A 208 -0.25 15.35 -1.56
CA SER A 208 0.95 14.52 -1.67
C SER A 208 1.46 14.43 -3.11
N ARG A 209 2.40 15.31 -3.45
CA ARG A 209 3.05 15.32 -4.78
C ARG A 209 3.75 14.00 -5.13
N GLY A 210 4.39 13.37 -4.15
CA GLY A 210 5.05 12.08 -4.33
C GLY A 210 4.08 10.98 -4.77
N VAL A 211 2.87 10.97 -4.20
CA VAL A 211 1.82 10.03 -4.59
C VAL A 211 1.34 10.29 -6.01
N PHE A 212 1.22 11.53 -6.46
CA PHE A 212 0.85 11.84 -7.84
C PHE A 212 1.84 11.23 -8.84
N ILE A 213 3.14 11.31 -8.55
CA ILE A 213 4.19 10.67 -9.36
C ILE A 213 4.01 9.15 -9.32
N GLY A 214 3.83 8.55 -8.14
CA GLY A 214 3.57 7.12 -7.99
C GLY A 214 2.35 6.65 -8.80
N PHE A 215 1.23 7.35 -8.67
CA PHE A 215 0.01 7.10 -9.43
C PHE A 215 0.23 7.18 -10.94
N MET A 216 0.98 8.18 -11.40
CA MET A 216 1.29 8.35 -12.82
C MET A 216 2.06 7.15 -13.40
N PHE A 217 3.15 6.74 -12.75
CA PHE A 217 3.91 5.57 -13.18
C PHE A 217 3.07 4.28 -13.09
N GLY A 218 2.24 4.16 -12.05
CA GLY A 218 1.27 3.08 -11.91
C GLY A 218 0.30 3.01 -13.09
N LEU A 219 -0.30 4.14 -13.46
CA LEU A 219 -1.24 4.24 -14.57
C LEU A 219 -0.58 3.94 -15.92
N VAL A 220 0.63 4.44 -16.15
CA VAL A 220 1.42 4.12 -17.35
C VAL A 220 1.68 2.61 -17.42
N SER A 221 2.14 2.00 -16.32
CA SER A 221 2.39 0.55 -16.29
C SER A 221 1.13 -0.28 -16.55
N LEU A 222 -0.02 0.12 -15.98
CA LEU A 222 -1.32 -0.51 -16.21
C LEU A 222 -1.66 -0.57 -17.70
N LEU A 223 -1.44 0.54 -18.40
CA LEU A 223 -1.87 0.71 -19.79
C LEU A 223 -0.88 0.12 -20.79
N LEU A 224 0.41 0.12 -20.46
CA LEU A 224 1.42 -0.58 -21.24
C LEU A 224 1.17 -2.09 -21.26
N LEU A 225 0.74 -2.67 -20.14
CA LEU A 225 0.57 -4.12 -19.97
C LEU A 225 -0.83 -4.62 -20.30
N LYS A 226 -1.80 -3.73 -20.46
CA LYS A 226 -3.16 -4.12 -20.83
C LYS A 226 -3.17 -4.70 -22.26
N ILE A 227 -3.59 -5.96 -22.37
CA ILE A 227 -3.58 -6.75 -23.61
C ILE A 227 -4.43 -6.11 -24.72
N LYS A 228 -5.51 -5.40 -24.35
CA LYS A 228 -6.37 -4.66 -25.30
C LYS A 228 -6.29 -3.17 -25.02
N ARG A 229 -5.46 -2.47 -25.82
CA ARG A 229 -5.34 -1.01 -25.79
C ARG A 229 -6.50 -0.39 -26.55
N ASN A 230 -7.22 0.54 -25.92
CA ASN A 230 -8.26 1.32 -26.59
C ASN A 230 -7.83 2.79 -26.69
N LYS A 231 -8.24 3.51 -27.76
CA LYS A 231 -7.92 4.93 -27.95
C LYS A 231 -8.45 5.80 -26.80
N SER A 232 -9.58 5.42 -26.21
CA SER A 232 -10.13 6.05 -25.01
C SER A 232 -9.17 6.03 -23.81
N ASP A 233 -8.36 4.99 -23.68
CA ASP A 233 -7.46 4.81 -22.54
C ASP A 233 -6.29 5.80 -22.62
N ILE A 234 -5.82 6.10 -23.83
CA ILE A 234 -4.77 7.10 -24.10
C ILE A 234 -5.28 8.51 -23.77
N ILE A 235 -6.53 8.82 -24.13
CA ILE A 235 -7.15 10.10 -23.81
C ILE A 235 -7.24 10.28 -22.28
N ILE A 236 -7.63 9.23 -21.54
CA ILE A 236 -7.66 9.25 -20.07
C ILE A 236 -6.26 9.53 -19.50
N ILE A 237 -5.20 8.92 -20.03
CA ILE A 237 -3.81 9.22 -19.61
C ILE A 237 -3.50 10.69 -19.80
N ILE A 238 -3.76 11.22 -20.99
CA ILE A 238 -3.43 12.60 -21.33
C ILE A 238 -4.21 13.56 -20.44
N SER A 239 -5.51 13.31 -20.23
CA SER A 239 -6.34 14.12 -19.32
C SER A 239 -5.83 14.08 -17.88
N ILE A 240 -5.45 12.90 -17.37
CA ILE A 240 -4.90 12.75 -16.02
C ILE A 240 -3.54 13.44 -15.90
N LEU A 241 -2.64 13.26 -16.88
CA LEU A 241 -1.35 13.94 -16.96
C LEU A 241 -1.52 15.46 -16.94
N LEU A 242 -2.48 15.99 -17.70
CA LEU A 242 -2.78 17.41 -17.73
C LEU A 242 -3.29 17.90 -16.38
N VAL A 243 -4.23 17.17 -15.75
CA VAL A 243 -4.73 17.52 -14.41
C VAL A 243 -3.61 17.50 -13.38
N ILE A 244 -2.72 16.51 -13.43
CA ILE A 244 -1.58 16.39 -12.50
C ILE A 244 -0.52 17.44 -12.78
N GLY A 245 -0.27 17.77 -14.05
CA GLY A 245 0.59 18.88 -14.45
C GLY A 245 0.06 20.21 -13.92
N ILE A 246 -1.24 20.44 -14.03
CA ILE A 246 -1.90 21.66 -13.58
C ILE A 246 -1.95 21.72 -12.05
N VAL A 247 -2.43 20.67 -11.37
CA VAL A 247 -2.68 20.66 -9.92
C VAL A 247 -1.43 20.36 -9.09
N GLY A 248 -0.55 19.48 -9.58
CA GLY A 248 0.66 19.05 -8.87
C GLY A 248 1.77 20.10 -8.88
N PHE A 249 1.83 20.94 -9.94
CA PHE A 249 2.87 21.95 -10.13
C PHE A 249 2.37 23.40 -10.02
N THR A 250 1.08 23.66 -9.79
CA THR A 250 0.67 25.00 -9.34
C THR A 250 1.11 25.19 -7.89
N PRO A 251 1.94 26.21 -7.59
CA PRO A 251 2.12 26.61 -6.20
C PRO A 251 0.76 27.06 -5.66
N PRO A 252 0.38 26.67 -4.43
CA PRO A 252 -0.83 27.22 -3.83
C PRO A 252 -0.71 28.75 -3.85
N LYS A 253 -1.73 29.46 -4.34
CA LYS A 253 -1.79 30.92 -4.22
C LYS A 253 -1.88 31.25 -2.73
N VAL A 254 -0.75 31.60 -2.16
CA VAL A 254 -0.64 32.08 -0.78
C VAL A 254 -0.77 33.59 -0.82
N SER A 255 -1.69 34.16 -0.04
CA SER A 255 -1.73 35.61 0.19
C SER A 255 -0.51 36.02 1.02
N ASP A 256 0.15 37.10 0.59
CA ASP A 256 1.47 37.56 1.08
C ASP A 256 1.59 37.76 2.60
N ILE A 257 0.47 37.89 3.32
CA ILE A 257 0.41 38.06 4.78
C ILE A 257 0.90 36.83 5.54
N SER A 258 0.95 35.66 4.89
CA SER A 258 1.31 34.38 5.53
C SER A 258 2.75 33.92 5.24
N GLN A 259 3.52 34.68 4.45
CA GLN A 259 4.94 34.38 4.20
C GLN A 259 5.82 34.57 5.45
N GLU A 260 5.44 35.47 6.38
CA GLU A 260 6.18 35.70 7.64
C GLU A 260 5.78 34.76 8.79
N ILE A 261 4.58 34.17 8.77
CA ILE A 261 4.04 33.43 9.94
C ILE A 261 3.88 31.93 9.65
N THR A 262 3.72 31.52 8.38
CA THR A 262 3.57 30.10 8.01
C THR A 262 4.58 29.74 6.93
N GLY A 263 5.79 29.41 7.37
CA GLY A 263 6.95 29.12 6.54
C GLY A 263 6.71 28.14 5.40
N HIS A 264 6.93 28.63 4.19
CA HIS A 264 7.34 27.97 2.96
C HIS A 264 7.58 26.44 3.05
N GLN A 265 6.66 25.68 2.44
CA GLN A 265 6.56 24.20 2.54
C GLN A 265 7.36 23.43 1.48
N ILE A 266 7.89 24.10 0.44
CA ILE A 266 8.59 23.41 -0.68
C ILE A 266 10.09 23.25 -0.37
N GLU A 267 10.77 24.34 0.00
CA GLU A 267 12.19 24.32 0.41
C GLU A 267 12.37 23.49 1.68
N ARG A 268 11.53 23.70 2.72
CA ARG A 268 11.59 22.88 3.93
C ARG A 268 11.35 21.39 3.71
N SER A 269 10.53 20.93 2.75
CA SER A 269 10.24 19.49 2.61
C SER A 269 11.33 18.71 1.85
N PHE A 270 12.11 19.36 0.99
CA PHE A 270 13.27 18.75 0.34
C PHE A 270 14.52 18.90 1.18
N ASP A 271 14.76 20.08 1.77
CA ASP A 271 15.89 20.33 2.67
C ASP A 271 15.83 19.44 3.93
N THR A 272 14.62 19.19 4.46
CA THR A 272 14.44 18.22 5.56
C THR A 272 14.72 16.78 5.11
N ARG A 273 14.33 16.37 3.90
CA ARG A 273 14.59 15.01 3.39
C ARG A 273 16.07 14.76 3.15
N GLU A 274 16.78 15.74 2.60
CA GLU A 274 18.23 15.65 2.41
C GLU A 274 18.93 15.39 3.75
N GLU A 275 18.64 16.18 4.78
CA GLU A 275 19.26 15.96 6.10
C GLU A 275 18.88 14.59 6.71
N ILE A 276 17.63 14.16 6.57
CA ILE A 276 17.18 12.83 7.04
C ILE A 276 17.92 11.72 6.30
N TRP A 277 18.12 11.86 5.00
CA TRP A 277 18.85 10.88 4.19
C TRP A 277 20.32 10.84 4.57
N LEU A 278 20.96 11.99 4.75
CA LEU A 278 22.34 12.07 5.26
C LEU A 278 22.47 11.45 6.66
N GLY A 279 21.52 11.70 7.56
CA GLY A 279 21.47 11.05 8.86
C GLY A 279 21.30 9.53 8.76
N SER A 280 20.42 9.07 7.86
CA SER A 280 20.21 7.64 7.59
C SER A 280 21.48 6.98 7.04
N LEU A 281 22.21 7.67 6.14
CA LEU A 281 23.49 7.17 5.61
C LEU A 281 24.54 7.03 6.71
N ARG A 282 24.66 8.00 7.61
CA ARG A 282 25.55 7.90 8.80
C ARG A 282 25.16 6.72 9.70
N MET A 283 23.87 6.50 9.92
CA MET A 283 23.41 5.32 10.66
C MET A 283 23.79 4.01 9.94
N ILE A 284 23.67 3.95 8.61
CA ILE A 284 24.06 2.79 7.82
C ILE A 284 25.56 2.52 7.93
N GLU A 285 26.39 3.56 7.94
CA GLU A 285 27.85 3.44 8.10
C GLU A 285 28.26 2.77 9.43
N GLU A 286 27.54 3.07 10.52
CA GLU A 286 27.79 2.46 11.83
C GLU A 286 27.40 0.97 11.90
N LYS A 287 26.30 0.57 11.25
CA LYS A 287 25.77 -0.80 11.29
C LYS A 287 25.34 -1.32 9.92
N PRO A 288 26.26 -1.47 8.95
CA PRO A 288 25.90 -1.73 7.56
C PRO A 288 25.28 -3.11 7.33
N LEU A 289 25.68 -4.12 8.11
CA LEU A 289 25.22 -5.50 7.93
C LEU A 289 23.84 -5.75 8.56
N THR A 290 23.68 -5.33 9.82
CA THR A 290 22.50 -5.65 10.65
C THR A 290 21.47 -4.53 10.70
N GLY A 291 21.87 -3.29 10.45
CA GLY A 291 21.07 -2.11 10.76
C GLY A 291 20.83 -1.95 12.26
N TRP A 292 19.94 -1.01 12.57
CA TRP A 292 19.60 -0.58 13.93
C TRP A 292 18.33 -1.21 14.50
N GLY A 293 17.67 -2.09 13.75
CA GLY A 293 16.33 -2.59 14.06
C GLY A 293 15.21 -1.70 13.49
N MET A 294 13.98 -2.23 13.47
CA MET A 294 12.82 -1.55 12.87
C MET A 294 12.48 -0.20 13.53
N LEU A 295 12.79 -0.02 14.82
CA LEU A 295 12.59 1.24 15.52
C LEU A 295 13.89 1.99 15.78
N GLY A 296 15.00 1.55 15.20
CA GLY A 296 16.32 2.14 15.43
C GLY A 296 16.41 3.62 15.06
N THR A 297 15.66 4.08 14.05
CA THR A 297 15.60 5.51 13.69
C THR A 297 14.91 6.34 14.79
N ILE A 298 13.88 5.79 15.45
CA ILE A 298 13.19 6.46 16.57
C ILE A 298 14.09 6.49 17.80
N GLU A 299 14.78 5.38 18.08
CA GLU A 299 15.60 5.20 19.27
C GLU A 299 16.91 6.01 19.21
N HIS A 300 17.55 6.06 18.03
CA HIS A 300 18.90 6.60 17.86
C HIS A 300 19.03 7.72 16.83
N GLY A 301 17.99 8.01 16.03
CA GLY A 301 18.12 8.95 14.91
C GLY A 301 18.59 10.35 15.32
N ASN A 302 18.29 10.76 16.57
CA ASN A 302 18.67 12.07 17.14
C ASN A 302 20.17 12.28 17.29
N GLU A 303 20.93 11.20 17.30
CA GLU A 303 22.38 11.22 17.30
C GLU A 303 22.92 11.55 15.90
N PHE A 304 22.12 11.34 14.85
CA PHE A 304 22.54 11.40 13.45
C PHE A 304 21.85 12.49 12.62
N SER A 305 20.74 13.08 13.08
CA SER A 305 20.04 14.19 12.41
C SER A 305 19.35 15.10 13.43
N ARG A 306 19.25 16.40 13.14
CA ARG A 306 18.52 17.35 13.99
C ARG A 306 17.01 17.20 13.85
N TYR A 307 16.53 16.60 12.75
CA TYR A 307 15.11 16.43 12.43
C TYR A 307 14.50 15.09 12.86
N SER A 308 15.30 14.13 13.30
CA SER A 308 14.83 12.79 13.72
C SER A 308 13.95 12.78 14.98
N ARG A 309 13.96 13.86 15.79
CA ARG A 309 13.06 13.96 16.97
C ARG A 309 11.58 14.00 16.57
N VAL A 310 11.32 14.33 15.30
CA VAL A 310 9.99 14.50 14.72
C VAL A 310 9.68 13.39 13.71
N ILE A 311 10.67 12.59 13.31
CA ILE A 311 10.61 11.78 12.09
C ILE A 311 11.02 10.33 12.38
N ASN A 312 10.08 9.42 12.15
CA ASN A 312 10.17 8.02 12.58
C ASN A 312 10.85 7.09 11.56
N HIS A 313 11.25 7.59 10.38
CA HIS A 313 11.85 6.80 9.30
C HIS A 313 12.51 7.67 8.21
N SER A 314 13.31 7.07 7.33
CA SER A 314 14.10 7.77 6.30
C SER A 314 13.30 8.39 5.15
N HIS A 315 11.96 8.27 5.12
CA HIS A 315 11.11 8.75 4.02
C HIS A 315 11.57 8.21 2.64
N ASN A 316 12.08 6.98 2.63
CA ASN A 316 12.50 6.25 1.44
C ASN A 316 12.56 4.76 1.81
N ILE A 317 11.84 3.89 1.10
CA ILE A 317 11.76 2.45 1.39
C ILE A 317 13.17 1.84 1.49
N TRP A 318 14.07 2.19 0.57
CA TRP A 318 15.39 1.59 0.45
C TRP A 318 16.31 2.01 1.58
N LEU A 319 16.36 3.32 1.88
CA LEU A 319 17.13 3.84 3.00
C LEU A 319 16.58 3.34 4.34
N SER A 320 15.26 3.30 4.50
CA SER A 320 14.63 2.77 5.71
C SER A 320 14.97 1.30 5.92
N LEU A 321 14.92 0.46 4.87
CA LEU A 321 15.28 -0.96 4.97
C LEU A 321 16.76 -1.15 5.32
N LEU A 322 17.67 -0.38 4.70
CA LEU A 322 19.09 -0.43 5.02
C LEU A 322 19.37 0.04 6.45
N THR A 323 18.77 1.15 6.86
CA THR A 323 18.95 1.71 8.22
C THR A 323 18.42 0.74 9.27
N SER A 324 17.25 0.12 9.04
CA SER A 324 16.61 -0.77 10.00
C SER A 324 17.17 -2.19 10.01
N LEU A 325 17.47 -2.77 8.85
CA LEU A 325 17.79 -4.20 8.71
C LEU A 325 19.13 -4.47 8.03
N GLY A 326 19.88 -3.43 7.69
CA GLY A 326 21.16 -3.52 7.00
C GLY A 326 21.06 -4.13 5.61
N VAL A 327 22.24 -4.38 5.02
CA VAL A 327 22.37 -5.02 3.71
C VAL A 327 21.73 -6.40 3.69
N ILE A 328 21.78 -7.16 4.79
CA ILE A 328 21.19 -8.51 4.85
C ILE A 328 19.67 -8.44 4.69
N GLY A 329 18.99 -7.53 5.41
CA GLY A 329 17.55 -7.33 5.27
C GLY A 329 17.17 -6.85 3.86
N LEU A 330 17.96 -5.93 3.30
CA LEU A 330 17.76 -5.47 1.93
C LEU A 330 17.90 -6.62 0.91
N LEU A 331 18.89 -7.49 1.05
CA LEU A 331 19.09 -8.63 0.15
C LEU A 331 17.93 -9.63 0.22
N ILE A 332 17.40 -9.92 1.41
CA ILE A 332 16.20 -10.76 1.56
C ILE A 332 15.01 -10.11 0.85
N TYR A 333 14.82 -8.79 1.03
CA TYR A 333 13.78 -8.03 0.34
C TYR A 333 13.95 -8.08 -1.19
N LEU A 334 15.15 -7.80 -1.71
CA LEU A 334 15.42 -7.85 -3.15
C LEU A 334 15.21 -9.25 -3.74
N TYR A 335 15.59 -10.30 -3.00
CA TYR A 335 15.32 -11.69 -3.39
C TYR A 335 13.82 -11.95 -3.56
N ILE A 336 12.98 -11.60 -2.58
CA ILE A 336 11.53 -11.81 -2.72
C ILE A 336 10.95 -10.96 -3.85
N ARG A 337 11.40 -9.72 -4.02
CA ARG A 337 10.96 -8.85 -5.11
C ARG A 337 11.29 -9.43 -6.48
N ALA A 338 12.51 -9.91 -6.68
CA ALA A 338 12.92 -10.55 -7.93
C ALA A 338 12.03 -11.74 -8.28
N ASN A 339 11.64 -12.55 -7.31
CA ASN A 339 10.72 -13.68 -7.53
C ASN A 339 9.29 -13.21 -7.87
N ILE A 340 8.78 -12.17 -7.23
CA ILE A 340 7.48 -11.57 -7.60
C ILE A 340 7.48 -11.07 -9.05
N TYR A 341 8.57 -10.44 -9.51
CA TYR A 341 8.67 -9.99 -10.90
C TYR A 341 8.77 -11.17 -11.88
N LYS A 342 9.45 -12.26 -11.53
CA LYS A 342 9.45 -13.49 -12.32
C LYS A 342 8.02 -14.04 -12.47
N ASP A 343 7.26 -14.09 -11.39
CA ASP A 343 5.86 -14.55 -11.40
C ASP A 343 4.95 -13.61 -12.22
N LEU A 344 5.13 -12.30 -12.11
CA LEU A 344 4.41 -11.32 -12.96
C LEU A 344 4.73 -11.54 -14.44
N ILE A 345 6.00 -11.72 -14.82
CA ILE A 345 6.39 -12.00 -16.21
C ILE A 345 5.74 -13.31 -16.69
N TYR A 346 5.72 -14.34 -15.84
CA TYR A 346 5.10 -15.62 -16.17
C TYR A 346 3.58 -15.50 -16.38
N LEU A 347 2.88 -14.77 -15.51
CA LEU A 347 1.45 -14.49 -15.63
C LEU A 347 1.13 -13.70 -16.91
N TYR A 348 1.96 -12.70 -17.24
CA TYR A 348 1.84 -11.95 -18.48
C TYR A 348 1.95 -12.86 -19.71
N LYS A 349 2.98 -13.71 -19.76
CA LYS A 349 3.16 -14.69 -20.85
C LYS A 349 2.04 -15.72 -20.94
N SER A 350 1.41 -16.03 -19.81
CA SER A 350 0.26 -16.93 -19.71
C SER A 350 -1.09 -16.27 -20.05
N GLY A 351 -1.09 -14.98 -20.41
CA GLY A 351 -2.26 -14.26 -20.87
C GLY A 351 -3.22 -13.80 -19.77
N TYR A 352 -2.76 -13.74 -18.51
CA TYR A 352 -3.58 -13.24 -17.40
C TYR A 352 -3.77 -11.73 -17.54
N SER A 353 -5.03 -11.29 -17.55
CA SER A 353 -5.38 -9.87 -17.68
C SER A 353 -5.02 -9.06 -16.42
N SER A 354 -5.14 -9.71 -15.25
CA SER A 354 -4.88 -9.12 -13.93
C SER A 354 -3.42 -8.74 -13.68
N VAL A 355 -2.48 -9.20 -14.51
CA VAL A 355 -1.06 -8.86 -14.37
C VAL A 355 -0.81 -7.36 -14.46
N ALA A 356 -1.56 -6.67 -15.33
CA ALA A 356 -1.45 -5.22 -15.50
C ALA A 356 -1.87 -4.49 -14.23
N LEU A 357 -2.97 -4.93 -13.59
CA LEU A 357 -3.44 -4.39 -12.33
C LEU A 357 -2.44 -4.64 -11.20
N LEU A 358 -2.01 -5.89 -11.03
CA LEU A 358 -1.09 -6.28 -9.96
C LEU A 358 0.25 -5.56 -10.09
N MET A 359 0.79 -5.41 -11.30
CA MET A 359 2.01 -4.63 -11.51
C MET A 359 1.80 -3.13 -11.22
N ALA A 360 0.68 -2.54 -11.66
CA ALA A 360 0.41 -1.13 -11.42
C ALA A 360 0.33 -0.77 -9.93
N ILE A 361 -0.31 -1.60 -9.11
CA ILE A 361 -0.35 -1.42 -7.65
C ILE A 361 1.07 -1.40 -7.06
N GLN A 362 1.94 -2.30 -7.52
CA GLN A 362 3.31 -2.41 -7.07
C GLN A 362 4.13 -1.18 -7.48
N VAL A 363 3.93 -0.67 -8.70
CA VAL A 363 4.62 0.52 -9.22
C VAL A 363 4.21 1.76 -8.43
N VAL A 364 2.92 1.97 -8.11
CA VAL A 364 2.48 3.12 -7.30
C VAL A 364 3.26 3.18 -5.99
N VAL A 365 3.26 2.07 -5.24
CA VAL A 365 3.90 2.00 -3.92
C VAL A 365 5.42 2.16 -4.01
N LEU A 366 6.08 1.53 -4.99
CA LEU A 366 7.55 1.57 -5.09
C LEU A 366 8.08 2.92 -5.60
N VAL A 367 7.37 3.56 -6.54
CA VAL A 367 7.77 4.87 -7.07
C VAL A 367 7.56 5.94 -6.02
N HIS A 368 6.40 5.97 -5.36
CA HIS A 368 6.22 6.86 -4.21
C HIS A 368 7.19 6.49 -3.06
N GLY A 369 7.51 5.20 -2.94
CA GLY A 369 8.51 4.64 -2.04
C GLY A 369 9.92 5.24 -2.11
N VAL A 370 10.25 5.97 -3.17
CA VAL A 370 11.51 6.73 -3.27
C VAL A 370 11.47 8.01 -2.41
N ILE A 371 10.29 8.55 -2.16
CA ILE A 371 10.04 9.84 -1.51
C ILE A 371 9.37 9.67 -0.13
N ASP A 372 8.81 8.49 0.15
CA ASP A 372 8.26 8.15 1.46
C ASP A 372 8.33 6.64 1.79
N PHE A 373 8.12 6.26 3.06
CA PHE A 373 8.12 4.86 3.52
C PHE A 373 6.72 4.38 3.95
N THR A 374 5.71 4.54 3.08
CA THR A 374 4.30 4.28 3.44
C THR A 374 3.98 2.83 3.78
N ILE A 375 4.77 1.86 3.28
CA ILE A 375 4.57 0.43 3.58
C ILE A 375 4.81 0.06 5.04
N ILE A 376 5.41 0.94 5.84
CA ILE A 376 5.54 0.75 7.29
C ILE A 376 4.17 0.72 7.98
N THR A 377 3.17 1.34 7.36
CA THR A 377 1.83 1.40 7.91
C THR A 377 0.99 0.19 7.51
N PRO A 378 0.17 -0.35 8.44
CA PRO A 378 -0.57 -1.57 8.19
C PRO A 378 -1.41 -1.55 6.91
N GLN A 379 -2.08 -0.44 6.59
CA GLN A 379 -2.97 -0.40 5.42
C GLN A 379 -2.24 -0.59 4.10
N ILE A 380 -1.24 0.24 3.82
CA ILE A 380 -0.48 0.16 2.55
C ILE A 380 0.40 -1.09 2.53
N GLY A 381 0.99 -1.46 3.67
CA GLY A 381 1.71 -2.71 3.81
C GLY A 381 0.84 -3.93 3.47
N ILE A 382 -0.40 -4.01 3.97
CA ILE A 382 -1.31 -5.12 3.64
C ILE A 382 -1.69 -5.13 2.14
N LEU A 383 -1.91 -3.98 1.50
CA LEU A 383 -2.17 -3.94 0.05
C LEU A 383 -0.96 -4.41 -0.77
N PHE A 384 0.25 -3.97 -0.38
CA PHE A 384 1.49 -4.33 -1.05
C PHE A 384 1.83 -5.82 -0.89
N ILE A 385 1.69 -6.34 0.33
CA ILE A 385 1.87 -7.77 0.64
C ILE A 385 0.78 -8.59 -0.03
N GLY A 386 -0.47 -8.13 0.04
CA GLY A 386 -1.62 -8.84 -0.49
C GLY A 386 -1.58 -9.00 -2.00
N SER A 387 -1.23 -7.93 -2.73
CA SER A 387 -1.06 -8.02 -4.19
C SER A 387 0.10 -8.94 -4.58
N SER A 388 1.23 -8.92 -3.86
CA SER A 388 2.34 -9.87 -4.08
C SER A 388 1.91 -11.32 -3.79
N SER A 389 1.11 -11.52 -2.74
CA SER A 389 0.57 -12.84 -2.38
C SER A 389 -0.36 -13.39 -3.47
N ILE A 390 -1.21 -12.53 -4.04
CA ILE A 390 -2.12 -12.92 -5.13
C ILE A 390 -1.34 -13.25 -6.40
N VAL A 391 -0.27 -12.51 -6.72
CA VAL A 391 0.65 -12.85 -7.84
C VAL A 391 1.15 -14.29 -7.70
N THR A 392 1.72 -14.64 -6.55
CA THR A 392 2.26 -16.00 -6.32
C THR A 392 1.18 -17.09 -6.41
N ALA A 393 -0.04 -16.80 -5.94
CA ALA A 393 -1.15 -17.74 -5.97
C ALA A 393 -1.62 -18.01 -7.42
N LEU A 394 -1.81 -16.94 -8.20
CA LEU A 394 -2.20 -17.07 -9.62
C LEU A 394 -1.09 -17.73 -10.45
N ALA A 395 0.19 -17.44 -10.16
CA ALA A 395 1.32 -18.07 -10.84
C ALA A 395 1.38 -19.58 -10.57
N LYS A 396 1.13 -20.02 -9.34
CA LYS A 396 1.04 -21.45 -8.99
C LYS A 396 -0.12 -22.15 -9.71
N GLU A 397 -1.30 -21.53 -9.71
CA GLU A 397 -2.49 -22.12 -10.35
C GLU A 397 -2.40 -22.14 -11.89
N SER A 398 -1.63 -21.23 -12.50
CA SER A 398 -1.39 -21.29 -13.96
C SER A 398 -0.47 -22.45 -14.36
N VAL A 399 0.56 -22.78 -13.55
CA VAL A 399 1.40 -23.97 -13.78
C VAL A 399 0.59 -25.27 -13.70
N SER A 400 -0.32 -25.39 -12.74
CA SER A 400 -1.16 -26.57 -12.57
C SER A 400 -2.12 -26.78 -13.76
N VAL A 401 -2.65 -25.69 -14.33
CA VAL A 401 -3.52 -25.74 -15.51
C VAL A 401 -2.72 -26.06 -16.78
N PHE A 402 -1.53 -25.47 -16.96
CA PHE A 402 -0.71 -25.69 -18.15
C PHE A 402 -0.18 -27.13 -18.23
N SER A 403 0.29 -27.69 -17.11
CA SER A 403 0.72 -29.10 -17.03
C SER A 403 -0.43 -30.07 -17.34
N LYS A 404 -1.64 -29.81 -16.82
CA LYS A 404 -2.83 -30.63 -17.08
C LYS A 404 -3.32 -30.57 -18.53
N ARG A 405 -3.17 -29.43 -19.22
CA ARG A 405 -3.49 -29.32 -20.66
C ARG A 405 -2.53 -30.13 -21.52
N ARG A 406 -1.25 -30.19 -21.14
CA ARG A 406 -0.23 -30.95 -21.87
C ARG A 406 -0.40 -32.46 -21.72
N SER A 407 -0.86 -32.93 -20.55
CA SER A 407 -1.12 -34.37 -20.31
C SER A 407 -2.40 -34.91 -20.95
N ILE A 408 -3.31 -34.04 -21.41
CA ILE A 408 -4.54 -34.43 -22.14
C ILE A 408 -4.31 -34.39 -23.66
N ALA A 409 -3.25 -33.71 -24.10
CA ALA A 409 -2.88 -33.56 -25.51
C ALA A 409 -1.81 -34.57 -25.98
N VAL A 410 -1.37 -35.47 -25.09
CA VAL A 410 -0.53 -36.65 -25.35
C VAL A 410 -1.40 -37.87 -25.10
#